data_AF-A0A7J4TVG3-F1
#
_entry.id   AF-A0A7J4TVG3-F1
#
_cell.length_a   1.000
_cell.length_b   1.000
_cell.length_c   1.000
_cell.angle_alpha   90.00
_cell.angle_beta   90.00
_cell.angle_gamma   90.00
#
_symmetry.space_group_name_H-M   'P 1'
#
loop_
_entity.id
_entity.type
_entity.pdbx_description
1 polymer ?
#
loop_
_entity_poly.entity_id
_entity_poly.type
_entity_poly.pdbx_seq_one_letter_code
_entity_poly.pdbx_strand_id
1 'polypeptide(L)'
;MKRSHGTRQGTRSILSRTKSQRSRINITRSMHQYSVGDKVSVVLDGAQQKGMPHRRFQGVTGTVMAKQGRAFIVDVRDKNMPKTLIVRPEHLRAADGAPKPEVPRRQGQKAKKEAATAPMENVEQASKEDKKEAELERVRERAKSIDFKVLGTAKASDKDDLQVIKGVGPFIEEKLNALGIYTYLQISKMRGDLEDQVNEAIEFFPGRVKRDQWVDQAKNLVNEEE
;
A
#
# COMPACT_ATOMS: atom_id res chain seq x y z
N MET A 1 23.07 -52.31 -21.86
CA MET A 1 21.83 -52.10 -21.06
C MET A 1 21.07 -50.89 -21.59
N LYS A 2 19.82 -51.07 -22.04
CA LYS A 2 18.97 -49.96 -22.54
C LYS A 2 18.54 -49.10 -21.35
N ARG A 3 18.94 -47.83 -21.33
CA ARG A 3 18.54 -46.89 -20.27
C ARG A 3 17.09 -46.45 -20.50
N SER A 4 16.38 -46.13 -19.41
CA SER A 4 15.04 -45.57 -19.51
C SER A 4 15.10 -44.12 -19.99
N HIS A 5 14.18 -43.73 -20.88
CA HIS A 5 14.13 -42.38 -21.49
C HIS A 5 12.88 -41.59 -21.07
N GLY A 6 12.35 -41.85 -19.87
CA GLY A 6 11.19 -41.13 -19.36
C GLY A 6 11.46 -39.64 -19.15
N THR A 7 10.41 -38.82 -19.19
CA THR A 7 10.48 -37.37 -18.99
C THR A 7 11.10 -36.97 -17.64
N ARG A 8 10.92 -37.80 -16.61
CA ARG A 8 11.43 -37.58 -15.24
C ARG A 8 12.68 -38.41 -14.87
N GLN A 9 13.34 -39.04 -15.84
CA GLN A 9 14.57 -39.80 -15.56
C GLN A 9 15.66 -38.88 -14.97
N GLY A 10 16.31 -39.28 -13.88
CA GLY A 10 17.39 -38.47 -13.27
C GLY A 10 16.94 -37.12 -12.65
N THR A 11 15.65 -36.90 -12.40
CA THR A 11 15.17 -35.64 -11.79
C THR A 11 15.13 -35.67 -10.26
N ARG A 12 15.67 -36.71 -9.60
CA ARG A 12 15.53 -36.90 -8.15
C ARG A 12 16.06 -35.69 -7.36
N SER A 13 17.26 -35.21 -7.70
CA SER A 13 17.88 -34.05 -7.06
C SER A 13 17.21 -32.72 -7.44
N ILE A 14 16.69 -32.61 -8.66
CA ILE A 14 16.07 -31.37 -9.18
C ILE A 14 14.68 -31.15 -8.58
N LEU A 15 13.87 -32.21 -8.45
CA LEU A 15 12.50 -32.14 -7.97
C LEU A 15 12.39 -32.39 -6.46
N SER A 16 13.46 -32.84 -5.80
CA SER A 16 13.47 -32.99 -4.35
C SER A 16 13.38 -31.63 -3.67
N ARG A 17 12.48 -31.52 -2.68
CA ARG A 17 12.30 -30.33 -1.85
C ARG A 17 12.91 -30.57 -0.47
N THR A 18 13.32 -29.49 0.20
CA THR A 18 13.82 -29.55 1.58
C THR A 18 12.69 -29.88 2.57
N LYS A 19 13.05 -30.38 3.76
CA LYS A 19 12.08 -30.80 4.80
C LYS A 19 11.05 -29.71 5.11
N SER A 20 11.48 -28.45 5.23
CA SER A 20 10.60 -27.30 5.50
C SER A 20 9.68 -26.93 4.34
N GLN A 21 10.07 -27.26 3.10
CA GLN A 21 9.37 -26.84 1.89
C GLN A 21 8.44 -27.93 1.32
N ARG A 22 8.52 -29.18 1.79
CA ARG A 22 7.79 -30.32 1.21
C ARG A 22 6.27 -30.15 1.20
N SER A 23 5.70 -29.50 2.22
CA SER A 23 4.25 -29.27 2.34
C SER A 23 3.76 -27.92 1.79
N ARG A 24 4.68 -27.01 1.48
CA ARG A 24 4.33 -25.63 1.09
C ARG A 24 4.23 -25.50 -0.42
N ILE A 25 3.19 -24.81 -0.89
CA ILE A 25 3.09 -24.33 -2.28
C ILE A 25 3.68 -22.92 -2.34
N ASN A 26 4.47 -22.63 -3.38
CA ASN A 26 5.01 -21.30 -3.56
C ASN A 26 3.95 -20.37 -4.16
N ILE A 27 3.11 -19.81 -3.30
CA ILE A 27 1.98 -18.95 -3.67
C ILE A 27 2.46 -17.74 -4.48
N THR A 28 3.57 -17.14 -4.07
CA THR A 28 4.13 -15.99 -4.75
C THR A 28 4.32 -16.32 -6.22
N ARG A 29 5.03 -17.41 -6.55
CA ARG A 29 5.21 -17.85 -7.95
C ARG A 29 3.90 -18.09 -8.69
N SER A 30 2.92 -18.76 -8.07
CA SER A 30 1.62 -19.02 -8.69
C SER A 30 0.85 -17.75 -9.08
N MET A 31 1.01 -16.67 -8.32
CA MET A 31 0.29 -15.41 -8.52
C MET A 31 1.05 -14.37 -9.35
N HIS A 32 2.34 -14.59 -9.65
CA HIS A 32 3.09 -13.65 -10.48
C HIS A 32 2.47 -13.57 -11.87
N GLN A 33 2.14 -12.35 -12.27
CA GLN A 33 1.71 -12.04 -13.62
C GLN A 33 2.95 -11.68 -14.44
N TYR A 34 3.03 -12.23 -15.64
CA TYR A 34 4.06 -11.92 -16.61
C TYR A 34 3.42 -11.23 -17.82
N SER A 35 4.13 -10.24 -18.34
CA SER A 35 3.80 -9.53 -19.57
C SER A 35 4.55 -10.13 -20.75
N VAL A 36 4.06 -9.86 -21.96
CA VAL A 36 4.77 -10.22 -23.19
C VAL A 36 6.07 -9.44 -23.25
N GLY A 37 7.17 -10.13 -23.56
CA GLY A 37 8.53 -9.58 -23.57
C GLY A 37 9.31 -9.81 -22.27
N ASP A 38 8.68 -10.27 -21.19
CA ASP A 38 9.38 -10.52 -19.93
C ASP A 38 10.42 -11.63 -20.06
N LYS A 39 11.61 -11.39 -19.50
CA LYS A 39 12.65 -12.41 -19.37
C LYS A 39 12.37 -13.30 -18.16
N VAL A 40 12.19 -14.60 -18.40
CA VAL A 40 11.87 -15.58 -17.37
C VAL A 40 12.85 -16.75 -17.41
N SER A 41 13.26 -17.19 -16.24
CA SER A 41 14.03 -18.42 -16.03
C SER A 41 13.09 -19.57 -15.70
N VAL A 42 13.31 -20.72 -16.32
CA VAL A 42 12.53 -21.93 -16.07
C VAL A 42 13.12 -22.67 -14.88
N VAL A 43 12.37 -22.74 -13.77
CA VAL A 43 12.77 -23.41 -12.53
C VAL A 43 11.65 -24.35 -12.10
N LEU A 44 11.87 -25.64 -12.29
CA LEU A 44 10.95 -26.71 -11.93
C LEU A 44 10.62 -26.69 -10.43
N ASP A 45 9.33 -26.90 -10.13
CA ASP A 45 8.84 -27.03 -8.76
C ASP A 45 8.22 -28.42 -8.59
N GLY A 46 8.84 -29.26 -7.77
CA GLY A 46 8.35 -30.61 -7.49
C GLY A 46 7.00 -30.66 -6.76
N ALA A 47 6.50 -29.57 -6.18
CA ALA A 47 5.19 -29.52 -5.53
C ALA A 47 4.02 -29.43 -6.54
N GLN A 48 4.27 -28.94 -7.75
CA GLN A 48 3.25 -28.75 -8.79
C GLN A 48 3.59 -29.61 -10.00
N GLN A 49 2.74 -30.57 -10.38
CA GLN A 49 3.04 -31.45 -11.53
C GLN A 49 2.51 -30.91 -12.86
N LYS A 50 1.48 -30.06 -12.82
CA LYS A 50 0.80 -29.56 -14.01
C LYS A 50 1.64 -28.48 -14.70
N GLY A 51 1.73 -28.53 -16.02
CA GLY A 51 2.48 -27.54 -16.81
C GLY A 51 3.99 -27.56 -16.58
N MET A 52 4.52 -28.68 -16.09
CA MET A 52 5.94 -28.87 -15.80
C MET A 52 6.73 -29.13 -17.09
N PRO A 53 7.75 -28.31 -17.41
CA PRO A 53 8.59 -28.52 -18.58
C PRO A 53 9.57 -29.69 -18.38
N HIS A 54 10.19 -30.15 -19.47
CA HIS A 54 11.22 -31.18 -19.40
C HIS A 54 12.47 -30.69 -18.64
N ARG A 55 13.14 -31.57 -17.90
CA ARG A 55 14.33 -31.25 -17.08
C ARG A 55 15.47 -30.53 -17.81
N ARG A 56 15.55 -30.71 -19.14
CA ARG A 56 16.57 -30.07 -19.99
C ARG A 56 16.47 -28.55 -19.97
N PHE A 57 15.29 -28.01 -19.68
CA PHE A 57 15.06 -26.57 -19.62
C PHE A 57 15.24 -26.00 -18.21
N GLN A 58 15.62 -26.83 -17.22
CA GLN A 58 15.92 -26.34 -15.88
C GLN A 58 17.07 -25.32 -15.93
N GLY A 59 16.82 -24.11 -15.42
CA GLY A 59 17.79 -23.01 -15.38
C GLY A 59 17.94 -22.25 -16.68
N VAL A 60 17.20 -22.60 -17.74
CA VAL A 60 17.27 -21.87 -19.01
C VAL A 60 16.40 -20.62 -18.96
N THR A 61 16.93 -19.51 -19.45
CA THR A 61 16.19 -18.24 -19.59
C THR A 61 15.54 -18.13 -20.96
N GLY A 62 14.30 -17.68 -20.99
CA GLY A 62 13.51 -17.43 -22.19
C GLY A 62 12.78 -16.09 -22.13
N THR A 63 12.00 -15.83 -23.17
CA THR A 63 11.16 -14.62 -23.27
C THR A 63 9.70 -15.04 -23.36
N VAL A 64 8.83 -14.39 -22.59
CA VAL A 64 7.39 -14.64 -22.65
C VAL A 64 6.83 -14.06 -23.96
N MET A 65 6.23 -14.91 -24.80
CA MET A 65 5.59 -14.49 -26.04
C MET A 65 4.10 -14.18 -25.87
N ALA A 66 3.39 -15.02 -25.13
CA ALA A 66 1.95 -14.88 -24.94
C ALA A 66 1.47 -15.65 -23.71
N LYS A 67 0.27 -15.32 -23.26
CA LYS A 67 -0.45 -16.06 -22.21
C LYS A 67 -1.40 -17.07 -22.86
N GLN A 68 -1.34 -18.32 -22.43
CA GLN A 68 -2.25 -19.39 -22.86
C GLN A 68 -2.98 -19.94 -21.63
N GLY A 69 -4.15 -19.38 -21.34
CA GLY A 69 -4.93 -19.71 -20.15
C GLY A 69 -4.17 -19.44 -18.85
N ARG A 70 -3.86 -20.50 -18.09
CA ARG A 70 -3.06 -20.44 -16.85
C ARG A 70 -1.55 -20.60 -17.07
N ALA A 71 -1.13 -20.88 -18.30
CA ALA A 71 0.27 -21.05 -18.67
C ALA A 71 0.74 -19.88 -19.54
N PHE A 72 2.05 -19.77 -19.70
CA PHE A 72 2.71 -18.82 -20.57
C PHE A 72 3.46 -19.59 -21.66
N ILE A 73 3.41 -19.05 -22.87
CA ILE A 73 4.22 -19.47 -24.00
C ILE A 73 5.55 -18.74 -23.86
N VAL A 74 6.62 -19.50 -23.66
CA VAL A 74 7.98 -19.00 -23.46
C VAL A 74 8.86 -19.50 -24.57
N ASP A 75 9.52 -18.58 -25.26
CA ASP A 75 10.54 -18.90 -26.24
C ASP A 75 11.88 -19.11 -25.55
N VAL A 76 12.42 -20.30 -25.72
CA VAL A 76 13.66 -20.78 -25.09
C VAL A 76 14.57 -21.36 -26.17
N ARG A 77 15.88 -21.17 -26.04
CA ARG A 77 16.86 -21.83 -26.90
C ARG A 77 17.42 -23.07 -26.23
N ASP A 78 17.33 -24.20 -26.91
CA ASP A 78 18.07 -25.42 -26.57
C ASP A 78 19.34 -25.45 -27.43
N LYS A 79 20.43 -24.92 -26.86
CA LYS A 79 21.65 -24.60 -27.61
C LYS A 79 21.35 -23.62 -28.75
N ASN A 80 21.47 -24.03 -30.01
CA ASN A 80 21.16 -23.19 -31.18
C ASN A 80 19.74 -23.38 -31.71
N MET A 81 18.95 -24.31 -31.15
CA MET A 81 17.61 -24.59 -31.64
C MET A 81 16.56 -23.78 -30.85
N PRO A 82 15.80 -22.88 -31.50
CA PRO A 82 14.69 -22.22 -30.85
C PRO A 82 13.58 -23.25 -30.56
N LYS A 83 13.01 -23.17 -29.37
CA LYS A 83 11.92 -24.02 -28.90
C LYS A 83 10.90 -23.21 -28.14
N THR A 84 9.64 -23.49 -28.42
CA THR A 84 8.51 -22.90 -27.71
C THR A 84 8.09 -23.83 -26.57
N LEU A 85 7.95 -23.27 -25.37
CA LEU A 85 7.58 -23.99 -24.16
C LEU A 85 6.27 -23.44 -23.60
N ILE A 86 5.34 -24.32 -23.26
CA ILE A 86 4.09 -23.97 -22.58
C ILE A 86 4.28 -24.32 -21.11
N VAL A 87 4.46 -23.30 -20.26
CA VAL A 87 4.89 -23.48 -18.87
C VAL A 87 4.01 -22.66 -17.94
N ARG A 88 3.61 -23.25 -16.81
CA ARG A 88 2.85 -22.54 -15.80
C ARG A 88 3.74 -21.66 -14.90
N PRO A 89 3.20 -20.58 -14.31
CA PRO A 89 4.00 -19.62 -13.53
C PRO A 89 4.69 -20.22 -12.31
N GLU A 90 4.22 -21.35 -11.77
CA GLU A 90 4.90 -22.05 -10.66
C GLU A 90 6.31 -22.53 -11.03
N HIS A 91 6.53 -22.80 -12.33
CA HIS A 91 7.80 -23.24 -12.88
C HIS A 91 8.59 -22.12 -13.55
N LEU A 92 8.15 -20.87 -13.41
CA LEU A 92 8.82 -19.69 -13.92
C LEU A 92 9.30 -18.83 -12.76
N ARG A 93 10.44 -18.17 -12.97
CA ARG A 93 10.97 -17.14 -12.09
C ARG A 93 11.42 -15.98 -12.97
N ALA A 94 11.06 -14.74 -12.61
CA ALA A 94 11.59 -13.56 -13.27
C ALA A 94 13.13 -13.61 -13.29
N ALA A 95 13.74 -13.46 -14.46
CA ALA A 95 15.19 -13.50 -14.58
C ALA A 95 15.83 -12.24 -13.98
N ASP A 96 17.02 -12.37 -13.40
CA ASP A 96 17.83 -11.25 -12.91
C ASP A 96 18.23 -10.38 -14.12
N GLY A 97 17.45 -9.34 -14.39
CA GLY A 97 17.57 -8.49 -15.59
C GLY A 97 16.25 -8.19 -16.28
N ALA A 98 15.15 -8.88 -15.92
CA ALA A 98 13.82 -8.37 -16.22
C ALA A 98 13.66 -7.03 -15.48
N PRO A 99 13.10 -5.98 -16.11
CA PRO A 99 12.65 -4.82 -15.36
C PRO A 99 11.70 -5.38 -14.31
N LYS A 100 12.07 -5.26 -13.02
CA LYS A 100 11.13 -5.55 -11.95
C LYS A 100 9.87 -4.78 -12.34
N PRO A 101 8.67 -5.40 -12.38
CA PRO A 101 7.47 -4.62 -12.57
C PRO A 101 7.58 -3.45 -11.60
N GLU A 102 7.34 -2.24 -12.09
CA GLU A 102 7.26 -1.03 -11.28
C GLU A 102 6.03 -1.15 -10.37
N VAL A 103 6.02 -2.16 -9.52
CA VAL A 103 5.44 -2.01 -8.19
C VAL A 103 6.25 -0.84 -7.63
N PRO A 104 5.62 0.25 -7.16
CA PRO A 104 6.32 1.38 -6.55
C PRO A 104 7.10 0.91 -5.33
N ARG A 105 8.27 0.32 -5.55
CA ARG A 105 9.23 0.01 -4.51
C ARG A 105 9.83 1.37 -4.20
N ARG A 106 9.56 1.82 -2.98
CA ARG A 106 10.13 2.96 -2.24
C ARG A 106 11.68 3.06 -2.25
N GLN A 107 12.38 2.35 -3.12
CA GLN A 107 13.83 2.20 -3.17
C GLN A 107 14.51 3.06 -4.26
N GLY A 108 13.76 3.80 -5.09
CA GLY A 108 14.31 4.79 -6.03
C GLY A 108 14.96 6.02 -5.37
N GLN A 109 15.02 6.07 -4.03
CA GLN A 109 15.37 7.28 -3.28
C GLN A 109 16.79 7.32 -2.68
N LYS A 110 17.67 6.32 -2.82
CA LYS A 110 18.98 6.39 -2.12
C LYS A 110 20.19 6.81 -2.96
N ALA A 111 20.24 6.55 -4.26
CA ALA A 111 21.46 6.81 -5.06
C ALA A 111 21.38 8.02 -6.01
N LYS A 112 20.17 8.53 -6.31
CA LYS A 112 19.97 9.81 -7.03
C LYS A 112 19.75 11.01 -6.08
N LYS A 113 19.80 10.79 -4.77
CA LYS A 113 19.47 11.78 -3.73
C LYS A 113 20.61 12.72 -3.33
N GLU A 114 21.85 12.53 -3.77
CA GLU A 114 22.97 13.38 -3.27
C GLU A 114 23.33 14.57 -4.18
N ALA A 115 22.94 14.56 -5.47
CA ALA A 115 23.38 15.61 -6.41
C ALA A 115 22.26 16.56 -6.91
N ALA A 116 21.00 16.34 -6.52
CA ALA A 116 19.84 17.12 -7.00
C ALA A 116 18.98 17.68 -5.84
N THR A 117 19.52 17.73 -4.64
CA THR A 117 18.80 17.90 -3.35
C THR A 117 18.33 19.31 -3.02
N ALA A 118 18.69 20.34 -3.78
CA ALA A 118 18.35 21.72 -3.39
C ALA A 118 17.01 22.27 -3.93
N PRO A 119 16.53 22.00 -5.17
CA PRO A 119 15.37 22.74 -5.70
C PRO A 119 14.03 21.97 -5.73
N MET A 120 13.98 20.65 -5.54
CA MET A 120 12.75 19.84 -5.76
C MET A 120 11.91 19.56 -4.51
N GLU A 121 12.49 19.64 -3.30
CA GLU A 121 11.75 19.38 -2.06
C GLU A 121 10.67 20.44 -1.79
N ASN A 122 10.92 21.67 -2.24
CA ASN A 122 10.03 22.82 -2.09
C ASN A 122 8.77 22.73 -2.99
N VAL A 123 8.85 22.03 -4.14
CA VAL A 123 7.73 21.94 -5.10
C VAL A 123 6.68 20.90 -4.68
N GLU A 124 7.09 19.79 -4.05
CA GLU A 124 6.15 18.77 -3.57
C GLU A 124 5.54 19.15 -2.21
N GLN A 125 6.29 19.86 -1.35
CA GLN A 125 5.76 20.46 -0.12
C GLN A 125 4.69 21.52 -0.42
N ALA A 126 4.97 22.43 -1.36
CA ALA A 126 3.98 23.40 -1.85
C ALA A 126 2.69 22.69 -2.34
N SER A 127 2.80 21.64 -3.16
CA SER A 127 1.60 20.94 -3.68
C SER A 127 0.74 20.21 -2.63
N LYS A 128 1.29 19.91 -1.45
CA LYS A 128 0.56 19.30 -0.33
C LYS A 128 -0.01 20.38 0.59
N GLU A 129 0.73 21.47 0.79
CA GLU A 129 0.27 22.66 1.50
C GLU A 129 -0.90 23.31 0.76
N ASP A 130 -0.82 23.47 -0.57
CA ASP A 130 -1.91 24.02 -1.40
C ASP A 130 -3.21 23.21 -1.25
N LYS A 131 -3.10 21.87 -1.22
CA LYS A 131 -4.27 20.99 -1.03
C LYS A 131 -4.83 21.06 0.38
N LYS A 132 -3.95 21.16 1.37
CA LYS A 132 -4.29 21.29 2.78
C LYS A 132 -5.02 22.60 3.05
N GLU A 133 -4.52 23.70 2.49
CA GLU A 133 -5.15 25.03 2.55
C GLU A 133 -6.51 25.03 1.87
N ALA A 134 -6.64 24.41 0.68
CA ALA A 134 -7.92 24.29 0.00
C ALA A 134 -8.95 23.47 0.80
N GLU A 135 -8.53 22.43 1.53
CA GLU A 135 -9.42 21.71 2.45
C GLU A 135 -9.81 22.56 3.65
N LEU A 136 -8.87 23.31 4.24
CA LEU A 136 -9.15 24.20 5.36
C LEU A 136 -10.14 25.29 4.97
N GLU A 137 -10.03 25.87 3.77
CA GLU A 137 -10.98 26.87 3.27
C GLU A 137 -12.39 26.29 3.13
N ARG A 138 -12.54 25.08 2.57
CA ARG A 138 -13.85 24.40 2.49
C ARG A 138 -14.45 24.14 3.86
N VAL A 139 -13.62 23.75 4.82
CA VAL A 139 -14.06 23.54 6.20
C VAL A 139 -14.47 24.87 6.84
N ARG A 140 -13.75 25.98 6.61
CA ARG A 140 -14.15 27.33 7.06
C ARG A 140 -15.51 27.74 6.52
N GLU A 141 -15.81 27.44 5.26
CA GLU A 141 -17.13 27.73 4.68
C GLU A 141 -18.26 26.97 5.39
N ARG A 142 -17.99 25.74 5.83
CA ARG A 142 -18.93 24.92 6.60
C ARG A 142 -19.09 25.36 8.05
N ALA A 143 -18.27 26.28 8.56
CA ALA A 143 -18.47 26.85 9.90
C ALA A 143 -19.84 27.52 10.06
N LYS A 144 -20.43 28.01 8.95
CA LYS A 144 -21.73 28.69 8.95
C LYS A 144 -22.89 27.82 9.42
N SER A 145 -22.78 26.49 9.33
CA SER A 145 -23.83 25.57 9.78
C SER A 145 -23.77 25.22 11.26
N ILE A 146 -22.76 25.70 12.00
CA ILE A 146 -22.55 25.37 13.42
C ILE A 146 -23.16 26.45 14.31
N ASP A 147 -23.93 26.04 15.32
CA ASP A 147 -24.55 26.96 16.28
C ASP A 147 -23.59 27.35 17.42
N PHE A 148 -22.87 28.47 17.24
CA PHE A 148 -21.96 29.03 18.25
C PHE A 148 -22.66 29.63 19.47
N LYS A 149 -23.99 29.76 19.48
CA LYS A 149 -24.71 30.25 20.65
C LYS A 149 -24.56 29.28 21.84
N VAL A 150 -24.44 27.99 21.56
CA VAL A 150 -24.26 26.92 22.55
C VAL A 150 -22.79 26.71 22.91
N LEU A 151 -21.91 26.75 21.90
CA LEU A 151 -20.46 26.49 22.08
C LEU A 151 -19.73 27.67 22.73
N GLY A 152 -20.18 28.90 22.48
CA GLY A 152 -19.44 30.11 22.83
C GLY A 152 -18.39 30.45 21.77
N THR A 153 -17.87 31.67 21.86
CA THR A 153 -16.80 32.16 20.97
C THR A 153 -15.51 32.26 21.75
N ALA A 154 -14.44 31.67 21.22
CA ALA A 154 -13.09 31.76 21.77
C ALA A 154 -12.18 32.49 20.77
N LYS A 155 -11.19 33.21 21.28
CA LYS A 155 -10.16 33.86 20.45
C LYS A 155 -9.01 32.89 20.24
N ALA A 156 -8.30 33.05 19.13
CA ALA A 156 -7.10 32.26 18.83
C ALA A 156 -5.96 32.45 19.86
N SER A 157 -6.04 33.48 20.72
CA SER A 157 -5.08 33.71 21.80
C SER A 157 -5.19 32.71 22.95
N ASP A 158 -6.39 32.18 23.18
CA ASP A 158 -6.71 31.30 24.32
C ASP A 158 -6.90 29.87 23.82
N LYS A 159 -6.07 29.47 22.86
CA LYS A 159 -6.20 28.20 22.16
C LYS A 159 -5.58 27.09 23.01
N ASP A 160 -6.38 26.07 23.28
CA ASP A 160 -5.97 24.85 23.98
C ASP A 160 -5.32 23.85 23.01
N ASP A 161 -4.50 22.93 23.54
CA ASP A 161 -3.90 21.84 22.76
C ASP A 161 -4.89 20.69 22.54
N LEU A 162 -5.79 20.85 21.57
CA LEU A 162 -6.83 19.85 21.29
C LEU A 162 -6.26 18.47 20.90
N GLN A 163 -4.96 18.33 20.60
CA GLN A 163 -4.33 17.03 20.30
C GLN A 163 -4.26 16.09 21.50
N VAL A 164 -4.42 16.62 22.72
CA VAL A 164 -4.53 15.81 23.94
C VAL A 164 -5.75 14.88 23.87
N ILE A 165 -6.82 15.29 23.17
CA ILE A 165 -8.01 14.48 22.96
C ILE A 165 -7.70 13.34 21.99
N LYS A 166 -7.88 12.10 22.46
CA LYS A 166 -7.66 10.90 21.65
C LYS A 166 -8.55 10.93 20.41
N GLY A 167 -7.91 10.93 19.25
CA GLY A 167 -8.59 10.94 17.95
C GLY A 167 -8.54 12.28 17.24
N VAL A 168 -8.13 13.35 17.93
CA VAL A 168 -7.73 14.62 17.33
C VAL A 168 -6.24 14.53 16.99
N GLY A 169 -5.89 14.77 15.73
CA GLY A 169 -4.51 14.89 15.27
C GLY A 169 -4.24 16.31 14.76
N PRO A 170 -3.00 16.63 14.37
CA PRO A 170 -2.60 17.99 13.98
C PRO A 170 -3.49 18.61 12.89
N PHE A 171 -3.89 17.80 11.90
CA PHE A 171 -4.74 18.28 10.82
C PHE A 171 -6.21 18.47 11.23
N ILE A 172 -6.69 17.69 12.20
CA ILE A 172 -8.06 17.80 12.70
C ILE A 172 -8.18 19.03 13.60
N GLU A 173 -7.17 19.28 14.42
CA GLU A 173 -7.06 20.49 15.22
C GLU A 173 -7.09 21.73 14.32
N GLU A 174 -6.32 21.75 13.22
CA GLU A 174 -6.37 22.85 12.25
C GLU A 174 -7.76 23.03 11.62
N LYS A 175 -8.46 21.93 11.32
CA LYS A 175 -9.85 21.98 10.84
C LYS A 175 -10.81 22.53 11.90
N LEU A 176 -10.66 22.15 13.17
CA LEU A 176 -11.45 22.68 14.29
C LEU A 176 -11.21 24.17 14.49
N ASN A 177 -9.94 24.60 14.45
CA ASN A 177 -9.56 26.01 14.52
C ASN A 177 -10.14 26.78 13.33
N ALA A 178 -10.11 26.20 12.14
CA ALA A 178 -10.75 26.77 10.95
C ALA A 178 -12.27 26.92 11.11
N LEU A 179 -12.93 26.02 11.85
CA LEU A 179 -14.34 26.17 12.22
C LEU A 179 -14.57 27.22 13.31
N GLY A 180 -13.56 27.62 14.08
CA GLY A 180 -13.69 28.56 15.20
C GLY A 180 -13.81 27.88 16.56
N ILE A 181 -13.45 26.59 16.65
CA ILE A 181 -13.38 25.83 17.90
C ILE A 181 -11.91 25.75 18.31
N TYR A 182 -11.58 26.39 19.43
CA TYR A 182 -10.20 26.57 19.91
C TYR A 182 -9.97 26.01 21.32
N THR A 183 -11.03 25.77 22.10
CA THR A 183 -10.91 25.42 23.53
C THR A 183 -11.58 24.10 23.89
N TYR A 184 -11.10 23.45 24.94
CA TYR A 184 -11.75 22.27 25.53
C TYR A 184 -13.16 22.60 26.04
N LEU A 185 -13.36 23.83 26.52
CA LEU A 185 -14.65 24.32 27.00
C LEU A 185 -15.71 24.37 25.89
N GLN A 186 -15.33 24.68 24.64
CA GLN A 186 -16.25 24.60 23.51
C GLN A 186 -16.61 23.13 23.19
N ILE A 187 -15.63 22.23 23.21
CA ILE A 187 -15.85 20.80 22.93
C ILE A 187 -16.71 20.14 24.02
N SER A 188 -16.48 20.48 25.29
CA SER A 188 -17.23 19.92 26.43
C SER A 188 -18.72 20.31 26.41
N LYS A 189 -19.06 21.42 25.73
CA LYS A 189 -20.43 21.93 25.55
C LYS A 189 -21.14 21.40 24.31
N MET A 190 -20.46 20.61 23.47
CA MET A 190 -21.09 19.97 22.31
C MET A 190 -22.21 19.04 22.79
N ARG A 191 -23.38 19.15 22.14
CA ARG A 191 -24.51 18.24 22.30
C ARG A 191 -24.48 17.23 21.15
N GLY A 192 -25.16 16.09 21.30
CA GLY A 192 -25.11 14.99 20.31
C GLY A 192 -25.39 15.41 18.85
N ASP A 193 -26.28 16.39 18.63
CA ASP A 193 -26.56 16.93 17.28
C ASP A 193 -25.42 17.82 16.76
N LEU A 194 -24.79 18.60 17.65
CA LEU A 194 -23.62 19.43 17.33
C LEU A 194 -22.39 18.57 17.05
N GLU A 195 -22.21 17.45 17.74
CA GLU A 195 -21.13 16.50 17.45
C GLU A 195 -21.22 15.94 16.03
N ASP A 196 -22.44 15.61 15.58
CA ASP A 196 -22.67 15.13 14.22
C ASP A 196 -22.41 16.23 13.19
N GLN A 197 -22.89 17.45 13.46
CA GLN A 197 -22.64 18.61 12.60
C GLN A 197 -21.15 18.95 12.50
N VAL A 198 -20.41 18.91 13.61
CA VAL A 198 -18.95 19.13 13.63
C VAL A 198 -18.23 18.00 12.88
N ASN A 199 -18.66 16.75 13.06
CA ASN A 199 -18.09 15.61 12.35
C ASN A 199 -18.29 15.72 10.82
N GLU A 200 -19.46 16.18 10.37
CA GLU A 200 -19.73 16.45 8.96
C GLU A 200 -18.93 17.65 8.44
N ALA A 201 -18.84 18.72 9.22
CA ALA A 201 -18.14 19.94 8.83
C ALA A 201 -16.62 19.72 8.62
N ILE A 202 -16.00 18.81 9.38
CA ILE A 202 -14.58 18.46 9.27
C ILE A 202 -14.29 17.50 8.10
N GLU A 203 -15.33 16.99 7.42
CA GLU A 203 -15.24 15.93 6.40
C GLU A 203 -14.50 14.69 6.93
N PHE A 204 -14.76 14.34 8.18
CA PHE A 204 -14.08 13.22 8.84
C PHE A 204 -14.86 11.92 8.69
N PHE A 205 -14.18 10.78 8.92
CA PHE A 205 -14.83 9.48 8.91
C PHE A 205 -16.08 9.51 9.81
N PRO A 206 -17.26 9.13 9.28
CA PRO A 206 -18.53 9.33 9.96
C PRO A 206 -18.54 8.67 11.34
N GLY A 207 -18.98 9.43 12.36
CA GLY A 207 -19.20 8.92 13.72
C GLY A 207 -17.96 8.83 14.61
N ARG A 208 -16.81 9.36 14.19
CA ARG A 208 -15.59 9.24 15.01
C ARG A 208 -15.60 10.12 16.27
N VAL A 209 -16.21 11.30 16.21
CA VAL A 209 -16.36 12.21 17.38
C VAL A 209 -17.09 11.52 18.54
N LYS A 210 -18.19 10.82 18.24
CA LYS A 210 -18.96 10.02 19.22
C LYS A 210 -18.20 8.80 19.71
N ARG A 211 -17.60 8.04 18.79
CA ARG A 211 -16.85 6.81 19.12
C ARG A 211 -15.64 7.08 20.02
N ASP A 212 -14.93 8.16 19.73
CA ASP A 212 -13.76 8.57 20.48
C ASP A 212 -14.15 9.45 21.69
N GLN A 213 -15.45 9.70 21.94
CA GLN A 213 -15.98 10.40 23.11
C GLN A 213 -15.29 11.74 23.41
N TRP A 214 -15.14 12.60 22.40
CA TRP A 214 -14.41 13.86 22.55
C TRP A 214 -14.98 14.77 23.64
N VAL A 215 -16.31 14.79 23.78
CA VAL A 215 -16.99 15.61 24.80
C VAL A 215 -16.64 15.17 26.21
N ASP A 216 -16.60 13.85 26.46
CA ASP A 216 -16.27 13.31 27.78
C ASP A 216 -14.80 13.57 28.13
N GLN A 217 -13.89 13.45 27.15
CA GLN A 217 -12.48 13.78 27.33
C GLN A 217 -12.26 15.27 27.59
N ALA A 218 -12.92 16.14 26.82
CA ALA A 218 -12.82 17.59 27.01
C ALA A 218 -13.36 18.03 28.38
N LYS A 219 -14.43 17.40 28.88
CA LYS A 219 -14.93 17.65 30.25
C LYS A 219 -13.90 17.31 31.31
N ASN A 220 -13.20 16.17 31.16
CA ASN A 220 -12.16 15.79 32.11
C ASN A 220 -11.00 16.79 32.10
N LEU A 221 -10.59 17.26 30.93
CA LEU A 221 -9.50 18.24 30.79
C LEU A 221 -9.88 19.61 31.40
N VAL A 222 -11.10 20.09 31.16
CA VAL A 222 -11.57 21.35 31.77
C VAL A 222 -11.58 21.25 33.31
N ASN A 223 -11.95 20.10 33.86
CA ASN A 223 -11.96 19.89 35.31
C ASN A 223 -10.57 19.73 35.93
N GLU A 224 -9.53 19.40 35.14
CA GLU A 224 -8.14 19.31 35.60
C GLU A 224 -7.41 20.65 35.53
N GLU A 225 -7.92 21.62 34.77
CA GLU A 225 -7.38 22.97 34.62
C GLU A 225 -8.00 24.02 35.59
N GLU A 226 -9.09 23.67 36.29
CA GLU A 226 -9.66 24.45 37.42
C GLU A 226 -9.09 24.04 38.79
#